data_AF-A0A532TKX7-F1
#
_entry.id   AF-A0A532TKX7-F1
#
_cell.length_a   1.000
_cell.length_b   1.000
_cell.length_c   1.000
_cell.angle_alpha   90.00
_cell.angle_beta   90.00
_cell.angle_gamma   90.00
#
_symmetry.space_group_name_H-M   'P 1'
#
loop_
_entity.id
_entity.type
_entity.pdbx_description
1 polymer ?
#
loop_
_entity_poly.entity_id
_entity_poly.type
_entity_poly.pdbx_seq_one_letter_code
_entity_poly.pdbx_strand_id
1 'polypeptide(L)'
;MKTIAKNLMIGFIKESQSRTRYEMYAEIAKKEKYTLISTTFKELANHEKENANWLYTMLQQLKKDEFFEDIIVEIKCATTYGITKDNLESSIKVEDEKWLELYPNFANTAEVEGYLEIAKKIRKISQLKRNNSQRLKMFLNLIVSDTYFKKKAIIFWKCMACGYEVAIDDLANDFSCPSCGHLKSYFQKKTLQLIPEEKSLEQKANTGWVCMECGYEVNLPELPDDWECFSCGRSKAYFKKKVLKQTTYKISTIQTEKAHWKCLECGNEEEIELPAGWKCRKCGYPEDLKL
;
A
#
# COMPACT_ATOMS: atom_id res chain seq x y z
N MET A 1 -26.48 14.47 18.87
CA MET A 1 -25.21 13.95 18.36
C MET A 1 -24.89 14.61 17.04
N LYS A 2 -23.84 15.40 17.00
CA LYS A 2 -23.31 16.03 15.78
C LYS A 2 -22.92 14.97 14.74
N THR A 3 -23.00 15.36 13.47
CA THR A 3 -22.79 14.43 12.34
C THR A 3 -21.34 13.96 12.29
N ILE A 4 -20.39 14.83 12.65
CA ILE A 4 -18.97 14.47 12.68
C ILE A 4 -18.67 13.30 13.62
N ALA A 5 -19.42 13.10 14.71
CA ALA A 5 -19.23 11.96 15.60
C ALA A 5 -19.51 10.63 14.88
N LYS A 6 -20.61 10.55 14.11
CA LYS A 6 -20.92 9.39 13.27
C LYS A 6 -19.85 9.16 12.21
N ASN A 7 -19.40 10.23 11.56
CA ASN A 7 -18.37 10.18 10.53
C ASN A 7 -17.04 9.63 11.07
N LEU A 8 -16.57 10.12 12.22
CA LEU A 8 -15.36 9.62 12.87
C LEU A 8 -15.49 8.13 13.24
N MET A 9 -16.67 7.70 13.70
CA MET A 9 -16.92 6.28 13.99
C MET A 9 -16.91 5.42 12.72
N ILE A 10 -17.56 5.87 11.63
CA ILE A 10 -17.50 5.20 10.32
C ILE A 10 -16.05 5.06 9.84
N GLY A 11 -15.28 6.15 9.94
CA GLY A 11 -13.87 6.16 9.60
C GLY A 11 -13.09 5.14 10.42
N PHE A 12 -13.23 5.16 11.75
CA PHE A 12 -12.59 4.21 12.66
C PHE A 12 -12.88 2.75 12.28
N ILE A 13 -14.16 2.42 12.01
CA ILE A 13 -14.54 1.06 11.63
C ILE A 13 -13.94 0.69 10.27
N LYS A 14 -14.03 1.57 9.26
CA LYS A 14 -13.46 1.32 7.93
C LYS A 14 -11.94 1.12 7.96
N GLU A 15 -11.21 1.94 8.73
CA GLU A 15 -9.76 1.81 8.89
C GLU A 15 -9.38 0.53 9.63
N SER A 16 -10.13 0.18 10.69
CA SER A 16 -9.93 -1.07 11.42
C SER A 16 -10.11 -2.30 10.52
N GLN A 17 -11.13 -2.30 9.66
CA GLN A 17 -11.32 -3.37 8.69
C GLN A 17 -10.24 -3.39 7.60
N SER A 18 -9.84 -2.22 7.07
CA SER A 18 -8.79 -2.13 6.05
C SER A 18 -7.47 -2.66 6.59
N ARG A 19 -7.11 -2.34 7.84
CA ARG A 19 -5.93 -2.90 8.50
C ARG A 19 -5.90 -4.42 8.40
N THR A 20 -6.96 -5.08 8.89
CA THR A 20 -7.02 -6.56 8.91
C THR A 20 -6.97 -7.14 7.50
N ARG A 21 -7.70 -6.55 6.54
CA ARG A 21 -7.62 -6.98 5.14
C ARG A 21 -6.21 -6.86 4.58
N TYR A 22 -5.51 -5.76 4.84
CA TYR A 22 -4.14 -5.57 4.36
C TYR A 22 -3.14 -6.54 5.01
N GLU A 23 -3.30 -6.87 6.29
CA GLU A 23 -2.50 -7.93 6.93
C GLU A 23 -2.74 -9.29 6.24
N MET A 24 -3.99 -9.62 5.92
CA MET A 24 -4.34 -10.85 5.19
C MET A 24 -3.79 -10.86 3.76
N TYR A 25 -3.93 -9.74 3.03
CA TYR A 25 -3.44 -9.60 1.66
C TYR A 25 -1.91 -9.60 1.59
N ALA A 26 -1.23 -9.11 2.62
CA ALA A 26 0.22 -9.21 2.71
C ALA A 26 0.68 -10.68 2.73
N GLU A 27 0.02 -11.53 3.52
CA GLU A 27 0.37 -12.95 3.58
C GLU A 27 0.05 -13.69 2.27
N ILE A 28 -1.02 -13.31 1.57
CA ILE A 28 -1.32 -13.82 0.21
C ILE A 28 -0.21 -13.40 -0.77
N ALA A 29 0.11 -12.12 -0.83
CA ALA A 29 1.17 -11.59 -1.69
C ALA A 29 2.52 -12.27 -1.42
N LYS A 30 2.82 -12.55 -0.15
CA LYS A 30 4.02 -13.28 0.25
C LYS A 30 4.01 -14.73 -0.26
N LYS A 31 2.88 -15.43 -0.16
CA LYS A 31 2.73 -16.80 -0.69
C LYS A 31 2.91 -16.82 -2.21
N GLU A 32 2.35 -15.84 -2.90
CA GLU A 32 2.48 -15.62 -4.35
C GLU A 32 3.81 -14.99 -4.78
N LYS A 33 4.75 -14.80 -3.84
CA LYS A 33 6.13 -14.31 -4.08
C LYS A 33 6.23 -12.84 -4.50
N TYR A 34 5.16 -12.06 -4.33
CA TYR A 34 5.18 -10.62 -4.44
C TYR A 34 5.71 -9.97 -3.15
N THR A 35 6.99 -10.20 -2.82
CA THR A 35 7.60 -9.77 -1.54
C THR A 35 7.44 -8.27 -1.27
N LEU A 36 7.60 -7.41 -2.28
CA LEU A 36 7.45 -5.96 -2.15
C LEU A 36 6.01 -5.54 -1.90
N ILE A 37 5.07 -6.20 -2.58
CA ILE A 37 3.64 -5.95 -2.39
C ILE A 37 3.21 -6.40 -0.99
N SER A 38 3.71 -7.55 -0.54
CA SER A 38 3.52 -8.03 0.84
C SER A 38 4.01 -7.00 1.86
N THR A 39 5.25 -6.53 1.74
CA THR A 39 5.80 -5.51 2.65
C THR A 39 5.00 -4.22 2.60
N THR A 40 4.56 -3.80 1.42
CA THR A 40 3.71 -2.60 1.26
C THR A 40 2.36 -2.78 1.94
N PHE A 41 1.69 -3.92 1.78
CA PHE A 41 0.44 -4.18 2.48
C PHE A 41 0.61 -4.15 4.01
N LYS A 42 1.74 -4.63 4.54
CA LYS A 42 2.05 -4.51 5.99
C LYS A 42 2.25 -3.06 6.42
N GLU A 43 2.92 -2.26 5.61
CA GLU A 43 3.10 -0.83 5.84
C GLU A 43 1.75 -0.10 5.84
N LEU A 44 0.90 -0.35 4.83
CA LEU A 44 -0.45 0.19 4.75
C LEU A 44 -1.29 -0.23 5.96
N ALA A 45 -1.23 -1.50 6.38
CA ALA A 45 -1.93 -1.96 7.58
C ALA A 45 -1.54 -1.15 8.83
N ASN A 46 -0.25 -0.84 9.00
CA ASN A 46 0.22 0.00 10.08
C ASN A 46 -0.28 1.45 9.94
N HIS A 47 -0.29 2.01 8.73
CA HIS A 47 -0.92 3.31 8.50
C HIS A 47 -2.39 3.31 8.89
N GLU A 48 -3.15 2.25 8.58
CA GLU A 48 -4.58 2.17 8.91
C GLU A 48 -4.81 2.06 10.41
N LYS A 49 -3.93 1.36 11.12
CA LYS A 49 -3.93 1.34 12.58
C LYS A 49 -3.78 2.75 13.15
N GLU A 50 -2.80 3.52 12.69
CA GLU A 50 -2.57 4.88 13.19
C GLU A 50 -3.71 5.84 12.81
N ASN A 51 -4.26 5.70 11.60
CA ASN A 51 -5.45 6.44 11.18
C ASN A 51 -6.66 6.12 12.08
N ALA A 52 -6.91 4.84 12.37
CA ALA A 52 -7.98 4.41 13.27
C ALA A 52 -7.78 5.00 14.69
N ASN A 53 -6.57 4.94 15.23
CA ASN A 53 -6.23 5.55 16.52
C ASN A 53 -6.56 7.04 16.55
N TRP A 54 -6.18 7.78 15.50
CA TRP A 54 -6.46 9.21 15.41
C TRP A 54 -7.95 9.53 15.30
N LEU A 55 -8.70 8.77 14.49
CA LEU A 55 -10.15 8.94 14.34
C LEU A 55 -10.87 8.70 15.67
N TYR A 56 -10.49 7.63 16.37
CA TYR A 56 -11.05 7.33 17.69
C TYR A 56 -10.64 8.38 18.74
N THR A 57 -9.40 8.87 18.70
CA THR A 57 -8.95 9.96 19.58
C THR A 57 -9.76 11.24 19.35
N MET A 58 -10.02 11.61 18.09
CA MET A 58 -10.87 12.77 17.77
C MET A 58 -12.31 12.56 18.23
N LEU A 59 -12.85 11.34 18.15
CA LEU A 59 -14.17 11.01 18.69
C LEU A 59 -14.24 11.23 20.20
N GLN A 60 -13.20 10.83 20.94
CA GLN A 60 -13.11 11.08 22.38
C GLN A 60 -12.97 12.58 22.72
N GLN A 61 -12.36 13.39 21.85
CA GLN A 61 -12.33 14.84 22.02
C GLN A 61 -13.74 15.42 21.91
N LEU A 62 -14.54 14.98 20.93
CA LEU A 62 -15.92 15.42 20.78
C LEU A 62 -16.80 15.07 21.98
N LYS A 63 -16.54 13.94 22.66
CA LYS A 63 -17.27 13.57 23.88
C LYS A 63 -17.17 14.60 25.01
N LYS A 64 -16.16 15.48 24.98
CA LYS A 64 -16.01 16.58 25.94
C LYS A 64 -17.00 17.72 25.69
N ASP A 65 -17.39 17.91 24.43
CA ASP A 65 -18.32 18.96 24.02
C ASP A 65 -19.77 18.46 23.93
N GLU A 66 -19.94 17.17 23.61
CA GLU A 66 -21.25 16.52 23.51
C GLU A 66 -21.16 15.06 23.98
N PHE A 67 -21.92 14.70 25.01
CA PHE A 67 -21.92 13.32 25.51
C PHE A 67 -22.73 12.38 24.60
N PHE A 68 -22.17 11.22 24.30
CA PHE A 68 -22.83 10.08 23.65
C PHE A 68 -22.19 8.77 24.12
N GLU A 69 -23.00 7.74 24.26
CA GLU A 69 -22.57 6.43 24.74
C GLU A 69 -22.34 5.49 23.55
N ASP A 70 -23.41 5.20 22.81
CA ASP A 70 -23.40 4.35 21.61
C ASP A 70 -23.62 5.14 20.32
N ILE A 71 -23.02 4.67 19.23
CA ILE A 71 -23.22 5.19 17.88
C ILE A 71 -23.63 4.06 16.94
N ILE A 72 -24.84 4.15 16.39
CA ILE A 72 -25.32 3.24 15.36
C ILE A 72 -24.99 3.84 13.99
N VAL A 73 -24.30 3.06 13.15
CA VAL A 73 -23.93 3.43 11.78
C VAL A 73 -24.16 2.27 10.83
N GLU A 74 -24.58 2.58 9.60
CA GLU A 74 -24.66 1.62 8.50
C GLU A 74 -23.43 1.82 7.61
N ILE A 75 -22.74 0.72 7.27
CA ILE A 75 -21.54 0.77 6.45
C ILE A 75 -21.55 -0.32 5.38
N LYS A 76 -21.02 0.01 4.21
CA LYS A 76 -20.70 -0.96 3.15
C LYS A 76 -19.25 -1.44 3.33
N CYS A 77 -19.08 -2.76 3.26
CA CYS A 77 -17.80 -3.41 3.51
C CYS A 77 -17.36 -4.22 2.29
N ALA A 78 -16.09 -4.08 1.90
CA ALA A 78 -15.50 -4.94 0.88
C ALA A 78 -15.34 -6.37 1.40
N THR A 79 -15.74 -7.35 0.58
CA THR A 79 -15.72 -8.79 0.92
C THR A 79 -14.62 -9.56 0.18
N THR A 80 -13.81 -8.88 -0.64
CA THR A 80 -12.79 -9.51 -1.48
C THR A 80 -11.76 -10.26 -0.67
N TYR A 81 -11.48 -11.51 -1.08
CA TYR A 81 -10.39 -12.33 -0.58
C TYR A 81 -9.93 -13.25 -1.72
N GLY A 82 -9.04 -12.74 -2.57
CA GLY A 82 -8.62 -13.41 -3.80
C GLY A 82 -7.10 -13.51 -3.93
N ILE A 83 -6.61 -13.61 -5.17
CA ILE A 83 -5.17 -13.54 -5.45
C ILE A 83 -4.63 -12.11 -5.31
N THR A 84 -3.31 -11.91 -5.35
CA THR A 84 -2.69 -10.58 -5.16
C THR A 84 -3.27 -9.52 -6.09
N LYS A 85 -3.54 -9.86 -7.34
CA LYS A 85 -4.14 -8.95 -8.31
C LYS A 85 -5.52 -8.46 -7.85
N ASP A 86 -6.43 -9.37 -7.51
CA ASP A 86 -7.79 -9.05 -7.07
C ASP A 86 -7.77 -8.22 -5.77
N ASN A 87 -6.86 -8.56 -4.86
CA ASN A 87 -6.68 -7.86 -3.60
C ASN A 87 -6.15 -6.43 -3.82
N LEU A 88 -5.25 -6.21 -4.78
CA LEU A 88 -4.81 -4.88 -5.18
C LEU A 88 -5.96 -4.06 -5.77
N GLU A 89 -6.72 -4.62 -6.72
CA GLU A 89 -7.87 -3.96 -7.33
C GLU A 89 -8.92 -3.55 -6.29
N SER A 90 -9.22 -4.45 -5.35
CA SER A 90 -10.14 -4.15 -4.25
C SER A 90 -9.58 -3.09 -3.31
N SER A 91 -8.29 -3.14 -2.98
CA SER A 91 -7.64 -2.16 -2.11
C SER A 91 -7.62 -0.77 -2.76
N ILE A 92 -7.37 -0.69 -4.07
CA ILE A 92 -7.42 0.57 -4.84
C ILE A 92 -8.81 1.19 -4.76
N LYS A 93 -9.88 0.42 -4.99
CA LYS A 93 -11.25 0.91 -4.90
C LYS A 93 -11.57 1.46 -3.51
N VAL A 94 -11.14 0.75 -2.47
CA VAL A 94 -11.34 1.17 -1.06
C VAL A 94 -10.56 2.43 -0.74
N GLU A 95 -9.29 2.55 -1.15
CA GLU A 95 -8.51 3.77 -0.95
C GLU A 95 -9.07 4.93 -1.77
N ASP A 96 -9.50 4.71 -3.02
CA ASP A 96 -10.11 5.72 -3.89
C ASP A 96 -11.39 6.30 -3.28
N GLU A 97 -12.31 5.46 -2.81
CA GLU A 97 -13.52 5.91 -2.10
C GLU A 97 -13.15 6.81 -0.90
N LYS A 98 -12.10 6.43 -0.15
CA LYS A 98 -11.69 7.17 1.05
C LYS A 98 -11.23 8.60 0.72
N TRP A 99 -10.39 8.78 -0.31
CA TRP A 99 -9.82 10.11 -0.60
C TRP A 99 -10.66 10.96 -1.56
N LEU A 100 -11.46 10.35 -2.42
CA LEU A 100 -12.35 11.08 -3.34
C LEU A 100 -13.61 11.58 -2.64
N GLU A 101 -14.16 10.79 -1.72
CA GLU A 101 -15.49 11.04 -1.17
C GLU A 101 -15.48 11.07 0.36
N LEU A 102 -15.09 9.97 1.02
CA LEU A 102 -15.33 9.78 2.45
C LEU A 102 -14.68 10.87 3.31
N TYR A 103 -13.35 11.00 3.26
CA TYR A 103 -12.62 11.93 4.11
C TYR A 103 -12.81 13.40 3.72
N PRO A 104 -12.90 13.79 2.44
CA PRO A 104 -13.34 15.15 2.08
C PRO A 104 -14.69 15.52 2.70
N ASN A 105 -15.69 14.63 2.63
CA ASN A 105 -17.00 14.86 3.22
C ASN A 105 -16.94 14.99 4.74
N PHE A 106 -16.12 14.14 5.40
CA PHE A 106 -15.93 14.21 6.85
C PHE A 106 -15.24 15.52 7.27
N ALA A 107 -14.21 15.95 6.54
CA ALA A 107 -13.52 17.21 6.82
C ALA A 107 -14.46 18.41 6.65
N ASN A 108 -15.25 18.44 5.58
CA ASN A 108 -16.22 19.51 5.34
C ASN A 108 -17.30 19.54 6.44
N THR A 109 -17.79 18.37 6.87
CA THR A 109 -18.73 18.28 8.00
C THR A 109 -18.11 18.84 9.29
N ALA A 110 -16.87 18.46 9.61
CA ALA A 110 -16.17 18.97 10.77
C ALA A 110 -16.01 20.49 10.73
N GLU A 111 -15.68 21.06 9.57
CA GLU A 111 -15.51 22.49 9.37
C GLU A 111 -16.83 23.26 9.55
N VAL A 112 -17.93 22.79 8.94
CA VAL A 112 -19.27 23.37 9.10
C VAL A 112 -19.74 23.32 10.56
N GLU A 113 -19.41 22.24 11.28
CA GLU A 113 -19.79 22.06 12.69
C GLU A 113 -18.83 22.74 13.69
N GLY A 114 -17.81 23.47 13.19
CA GLY A 114 -16.89 24.31 13.97
C GLY A 114 -15.58 23.64 14.42
N TYR A 115 -15.32 22.39 14.02
CA TYR A 115 -14.16 21.60 14.42
C TYR A 115 -12.99 21.71 13.42
N LEU A 116 -12.43 22.92 13.29
CA LEU A 116 -11.40 23.23 12.30
C LEU A 116 -10.14 22.34 12.41
N GLU A 117 -9.68 22.03 13.62
CA GLU A 117 -8.50 21.18 13.83
C GLU A 117 -8.75 19.71 13.45
N ILE A 118 -9.97 19.21 13.70
CA ILE A 118 -10.40 17.87 13.24
C ILE A 118 -10.45 17.85 11.72
N ALA A 119 -11.03 18.88 11.09
CA ALA A 119 -11.11 19.01 9.64
C ALA A 119 -9.71 18.99 8.98
N LYS A 120 -8.77 19.78 9.50
CA LYS A 120 -7.37 19.81 9.03
C LYS A 120 -6.72 18.43 9.12
N LYS A 121 -6.94 17.71 10.22
CA LYS A 121 -6.36 16.37 10.42
C LYS A 121 -6.96 15.33 9.47
N ILE A 122 -8.27 15.37 9.27
CA ILE A 122 -8.96 14.49 8.31
C ILE A 122 -8.47 14.73 6.88
N ARG A 123 -8.23 15.99 6.48
CA ARG A 123 -7.66 16.31 5.16
C ARG A 123 -6.27 15.68 4.96
N LYS A 124 -5.44 15.64 6.01
CA LYS A 124 -4.14 14.94 5.98
C LYS A 124 -4.30 13.43 5.81
N ILE A 125 -5.29 12.83 6.49
CA ILE A 125 -5.63 11.41 6.29
C ILE A 125 -6.04 11.18 4.83
N SER A 126 -6.91 12.03 4.27
CA SER A 126 -7.33 11.93 2.86
C SER A 126 -6.14 11.94 1.89
N GLN A 127 -5.18 12.86 2.09
CA GLN A 127 -3.98 12.92 1.25
C GLN A 127 -3.13 11.63 1.34
N LEU A 128 -3.01 11.04 2.53
CA LEU A 128 -2.33 9.75 2.70
C LEU A 128 -3.03 8.63 1.92
N LYS A 129 -4.36 8.57 1.92
CA LYS A 129 -5.15 7.58 1.17
C LYS A 129 -4.95 7.69 -0.34
N ARG A 130 -4.85 8.92 -0.84
CA ARG A 130 -4.51 9.18 -2.25
C ARG A 130 -3.15 8.56 -2.61
N ASN A 131 -2.14 8.77 -1.77
CA ASN A 131 -0.81 8.19 -1.98
C ASN A 131 -0.84 6.65 -1.94
N ASN A 132 -1.57 6.06 -0.97
CA ASN A 132 -1.75 4.61 -0.88
C ASN A 132 -2.37 4.05 -2.18
N SER A 133 -3.46 4.65 -2.65
CA SER A 133 -4.12 4.25 -3.91
C SER A 133 -3.16 4.29 -5.09
N GLN A 134 -2.39 5.38 -5.23
CA GLN A 134 -1.42 5.52 -6.32
C GLN A 134 -0.32 4.45 -6.28
N ARG A 135 0.21 4.15 -5.09
CA ARG A 135 1.20 3.10 -4.89
C ARG A 135 0.64 1.71 -5.20
N LEU A 136 -0.62 1.44 -4.85
CA LEU A 136 -1.28 0.18 -5.19
C LEU A 136 -1.54 0.06 -6.71
N LYS A 137 -1.97 1.14 -7.37
CA LYS A 137 -2.14 1.20 -8.84
C LYS A 137 -0.83 0.91 -9.57
N MET A 138 0.28 1.44 -9.06
CA MET A 138 1.61 1.15 -9.58
C MET A 138 1.92 -0.37 -9.54
N PHE A 139 1.66 -1.04 -8.41
CA PHE A 139 1.86 -2.49 -8.32
C PHE A 139 0.93 -3.27 -9.24
N LEU A 140 -0.34 -2.89 -9.32
CA LEU A 140 -1.28 -3.52 -10.23
C LEU A 140 -0.80 -3.43 -11.68
N ASN A 141 -0.31 -2.27 -12.10
CA ASN A 141 0.24 -2.09 -13.45
C ASN A 141 1.47 -2.99 -13.71
N LEU A 142 2.36 -3.16 -12.73
CA LEU A 142 3.51 -4.06 -12.86
C LEU A 142 3.10 -5.53 -13.02
N ILE A 143 2.01 -5.95 -12.37
CA ILE A 143 1.45 -7.30 -12.50
C ILE A 143 0.76 -7.47 -13.85
N VAL A 144 -0.13 -6.54 -14.23
CA VAL A 144 -0.91 -6.61 -15.47
C VAL A 144 -0.02 -6.54 -16.71
N SER A 145 1.07 -5.78 -16.66
CA SER A 145 2.07 -5.70 -17.73
C SER A 145 3.07 -6.87 -17.74
N ASP A 146 2.99 -7.80 -16.79
CA ASP A 146 3.93 -8.90 -16.62
C ASP A 146 5.39 -8.43 -16.56
N THR A 147 5.63 -7.28 -15.91
CA THR A 147 6.98 -6.69 -15.77
C THR A 147 7.58 -6.91 -14.39
N TYR A 148 6.75 -7.22 -13.39
CA TYR A 148 7.17 -7.37 -12.00
C TYR A 148 8.30 -8.40 -11.82
N PHE A 149 8.18 -9.60 -12.43
CA PHE A 149 9.20 -10.66 -12.33
C PHE A 149 10.27 -10.60 -13.43
N LYS A 150 10.04 -9.83 -14.50
CA LYS A 150 11.02 -9.68 -15.60
C LYS A 150 12.14 -8.72 -15.24
N LYS A 151 11.86 -7.73 -14.40
CA LYS A 151 12.85 -6.74 -13.99
C LYS A 151 13.69 -7.28 -12.82
N LYS A 152 15.02 -7.24 -12.95
CA LYS A 152 15.96 -7.50 -11.84
C LYS A 152 15.94 -6.40 -10.78
N ALA A 153 15.51 -5.20 -11.15
CA ALA A 153 15.33 -4.07 -10.25
C ALA A 153 14.10 -3.26 -10.65
N ILE A 154 13.32 -2.83 -9.66
CA ILE A 154 12.22 -1.90 -9.84
C ILE A 154 12.73 -0.50 -9.47
N ILE A 155 12.73 0.40 -10.44
CA ILE A 155 12.99 1.82 -10.21
C ILE A 155 11.66 2.51 -9.94
N PHE A 156 11.61 3.29 -8.88
CA PHE A 156 10.47 4.16 -8.58
C PHE A 156 10.95 5.50 -8.05
N TRP A 157 10.14 6.52 -8.26
CA TRP A 157 10.42 7.89 -7.88
C TRP A 157 9.41 8.31 -6.82
N LYS A 158 9.89 8.81 -5.69
CA LYS A 158 9.07 9.32 -4.59
C LYS A 158 9.15 10.84 -4.53
N CYS A 159 8.02 11.51 -4.68
CA CYS A 159 7.93 12.95 -4.44
C CYS A 159 8.17 13.22 -2.96
N MET A 160 9.20 14.02 -2.65
CA MET A 160 9.58 14.35 -1.28
C MET A 160 8.61 15.35 -0.64
N ALA A 161 7.91 16.16 -1.43
CA ALA A 161 6.93 17.12 -0.93
C ALA A 161 5.64 16.45 -0.44
N CYS A 162 5.08 15.50 -1.19
CA CYS A 162 3.76 14.92 -0.89
C CYS A 162 3.75 13.41 -0.70
N GLY A 163 4.83 12.70 -1.02
CA GLY A 163 4.92 11.24 -0.90
C GLY A 163 4.36 10.44 -2.09
N TYR A 164 3.96 11.08 -3.19
CA TYR A 164 3.54 10.38 -4.41
C TYR A 164 4.64 9.47 -4.95
N GLU A 165 4.30 8.25 -5.34
CA GLU A 165 5.24 7.27 -5.89
C GLU A 165 4.83 6.82 -7.30
N VAL A 166 5.82 6.66 -8.18
CA VAL A 166 5.62 6.16 -9.55
C VAL A 166 6.77 5.23 -9.94
N ALA A 167 6.47 4.05 -10.50
CA ALA A 167 7.48 3.10 -11.00
C ALA A 167 7.67 3.26 -12.51
N ILE A 168 8.62 4.10 -12.89
CA ILE A 168 9.10 4.25 -14.26
C ILE A 168 10.62 4.38 -14.25
N ASP A 169 11.26 3.96 -15.34
CA ASP A 169 12.72 3.88 -15.39
C ASP A 169 13.38 5.28 -15.33
N ASP A 170 12.76 6.30 -15.92
CA ASP A 170 13.13 7.71 -15.77
C ASP A 170 11.90 8.63 -15.89
N LEU A 171 11.94 9.80 -15.24
CA LEU A 171 10.94 10.87 -15.35
C LEU A 171 11.37 11.89 -16.41
N ALA A 172 10.44 12.40 -17.21
CA ALA A 172 10.74 13.53 -18.10
C ALA A 172 11.12 14.78 -17.29
N ASN A 173 11.95 15.67 -17.85
CA ASN A 173 12.43 16.86 -17.14
C ASN A 173 11.29 17.84 -16.75
N ASP A 174 10.24 17.88 -17.55
CA ASP A 174 9.01 18.66 -17.35
C ASP A 174 7.94 17.89 -16.55
N PHE A 175 8.25 16.68 -16.06
CA PHE A 175 7.31 15.90 -15.28
C PHE A 175 6.89 16.67 -14.02
N SER A 176 5.59 16.85 -13.87
CA SER A 176 4.96 17.44 -12.69
C SER A 176 4.22 16.36 -11.91
N CYS A 177 4.39 16.37 -10.58
CA CYS A 177 3.73 15.45 -9.67
C CYS A 177 2.21 15.59 -9.83
N PRO A 178 1.49 14.54 -10.25
CA PRO A 178 0.03 14.61 -10.41
C PRO A 178 -0.70 14.79 -9.07
N SER A 179 -0.01 14.57 -7.94
CA SER A 179 -0.58 14.80 -6.61
C SER A 179 -0.50 16.25 -6.16
N CYS A 180 0.65 16.91 -6.30
CA CYS A 180 0.92 18.22 -5.69
C CYS A 180 1.51 19.26 -6.65
N GLY A 181 1.61 18.98 -7.95
CA GLY A 181 2.12 19.90 -8.97
C GLY A 181 3.64 20.13 -8.99
N HIS A 182 4.38 19.61 -8.00
CA HIS A 182 5.83 19.82 -7.90
C HIS A 182 6.62 19.11 -9.02
N LEU A 183 7.67 19.74 -9.53
CA LEU A 183 8.46 19.25 -10.66
C LEU A 183 9.34 18.02 -10.33
N LYS A 184 9.94 17.39 -11.35
CA LYS A 184 10.90 16.27 -11.23
C LYS A 184 11.97 16.47 -10.14
N SER A 185 12.44 17.70 -9.93
CA SER A 185 13.45 18.04 -8.90
C SER A 185 13.03 17.70 -7.47
N TYR A 186 11.74 17.50 -7.21
CA TYR A 186 11.20 17.06 -5.92
C TYR A 186 11.15 15.54 -5.78
N PHE A 187 11.54 14.79 -6.80
CA PHE A 187 11.49 13.33 -6.76
C PHE A 187 12.84 12.74 -6.35
N GLN A 188 12.78 11.84 -5.38
CA GLN A 188 13.87 10.98 -4.99
C GLN A 188 13.76 9.66 -5.73
N LYS A 189 14.80 9.31 -6.50
CA LYS A 189 14.89 8.03 -7.19
C LYS A 189 15.27 6.93 -6.21
N LYS A 190 14.52 5.84 -6.25
CA LYS A 190 14.75 4.64 -5.46
C LYS A 190 14.81 3.42 -6.37
N THR A 191 15.81 2.58 -6.14
CA THR A 191 16.00 1.34 -6.87
C THR A 191 15.86 0.19 -5.89
N LEU A 192 14.88 -0.68 -6.14
CA LEU A 192 14.66 -1.91 -5.41
C LEU A 192 15.22 -3.08 -6.22
N GLN A 193 16.31 -3.66 -5.75
CA GLN A 193 16.84 -4.88 -6.36
C GLN A 193 16.01 -6.10 -5.91
N LEU A 194 15.48 -6.84 -6.89
CA LEU A 194 14.84 -8.13 -6.69
C LEU A 194 15.92 -9.20 -6.84
N ILE A 195 16.48 -9.68 -5.73
CA ILE A 195 17.46 -10.77 -5.78
C ILE A 195 16.72 -12.10 -5.84
N PRO A 196 16.91 -12.92 -6.88
CA PRO A 196 16.52 -14.31 -6.84
C PRO A 196 17.34 -15.01 -5.75
N GLU A 197 16.70 -15.40 -4.65
CA GLU A 197 17.23 -16.42 -3.76
C GLU A 197 17.08 -17.78 -4.46
N GLU A 198 18.18 -18.26 -5.04
CA GLU A 198 18.41 -19.70 -5.13
C GLU A 198 18.78 -20.19 -3.74
N LYS A 199 17.79 -20.62 -2.96
CA LYS A 199 18.10 -21.49 -1.83
C LYS A 199 18.48 -22.84 -2.42
N SER A 200 19.76 -23.19 -2.34
CA SER A 200 20.16 -24.58 -2.26
C SER A 200 19.58 -25.12 -0.95
N LEU A 201 18.31 -25.54 -1.00
CA LEU A 201 17.78 -26.40 0.05
C LEU A 201 18.66 -27.65 0.03
N GLU A 202 19.46 -27.84 1.08
CA GLU A 202 19.97 -29.17 1.40
C GLU A 202 18.80 -30.16 1.22
N GLN A 203 19.06 -31.24 0.51
CA GLN A 203 18.11 -32.09 -0.24
C GLN A 203 17.05 -32.83 0.60
N LYS A 204 16.35 -32.18 1.53
CA LYS A 204 15.30 -32.78 2.35
C LYS A 204 14.04 -31.91 2.30
N ALA A 205 13.02 -32.45 1.63
CA ALA A 205 11.64 -31.97 1.52
C ALA A 205 11.33 -30.85 0.49
N ASN A 206 11.61 -31.08 -0.79
CA ASN A 206 11.10 -30.21 -1.88
C ASN A 206 10.28 -30.98 -2.93
N THR A 207 9.51 -31.98 -2.48
CA THR A 207 8.54 -32.73 -3.27
C THR A 207 7.13 -32.24 -2.96
N GLY A 208 6.42 -31.77 -3.97
CA GLY A 208 4.97 -31.61 -3.95
C GLY A 208 4.31 -32.71 -4.78
N TRP A 209 3.00 -32.79 -4.76
CA TRP A 209 2.21 -33.74 -5.52
C TRP A 209 1.15 -32.99 -6.32
N VAL A 210 0.88 -33.44 -7.54
CA VAL A 210 -0.21 -32.89 -8.35
C VAL A 210 -1.12 -34.01 -8.80
N CYS A 211 -2.42 -33.82 -8.60
CA CYS A 211 -3.44 -34.75 -9.09
C CYS A 211 -3.46 -34.70 -10.61
N MET A 212 -3.26 -35.85 -11.25
CA MET A 212 -3.24 -35.97 -12.71
C MET A 212 -4.62 -35.82 -13.34
N GLU A 213 -5.69 -35.99 -12.56
CA GLU A 213 -7.08 -35.86 -13.04
C GLU A 213 -7.55 -34.40 -13.07
N CYS A 214 -7.37 -33.68 -11.96
CA CYS A 214 -7.96 -32.34 -11.79
C CYS A 214 -6.93 -31.22 -11.59
N GLY A 215 -5.64 -31.54 -11.53
CA GLY A 215 -4.58 -30.56 -11.32
C GLY A 215 -4.42 -30.05 -9.88
N TYR A 216 -5.17 -30.58 -8.91
CA TYR A 216 -5.05 -30.17 -7.49
C TYR A 216 -3.63 -30.43 -6.94
N GLU A 217 -3.01 -29.41 -6.37
CA GLU A 217 -1.62 -29.46 -5.88
C GLU A 217 -1.57 -29.60 -4.34
N VAL A 218 -0.69 -30.49 -3.87
CA VAL A 218 -0.48 -30.78 -2.45
C VAL A 218 1.00 -30.65 -2.12
N ASN A 219 1.33 -29.80 -1.15
CA ASN A 219 2.71 -29.56 -0.71
C ASN A 219 3.02 -30.39 0.53
N LEU A 220 3.09 -31.71 0.36
CA LEU A 220 3.51 -32.68 1.39
C LEU A 220 4.73 -33.47 0.90
N PRO A 221 5.73 -33.72 1.77
CA PRO A 221 6.89 -34.51 1.40
C PRO A 221 6.49 -35.92 0.93
N GLU A 222 5.46 -36.49 1.56
CA GLU A 222 4.84 -37.76 1.21
C GLU A 222 3.34 -37.70 1.48
N LEU A 223 2.53 -38.34 0.62
CA LEU A 223 1.08 -38.47 0.84
C LEU A 223 0.80 -39.71 1.69
N PRO A 224 -0.07 -39.62 2.71
CA PRO A 224 -0.62 -40.79 3.42
C PRO A 224 -1.25 -41.81 2.45
N ASP A 225 -1.25 -43.09 2.80
CA ASP A 225 -1.77 -44.15 1.91
C ASP A 225 -3.27 -44.06 1.65
N ASP A 226 -4.01 -43.48 2.58
CA ASP A 226 -5.44 -43.18 2.52
C ASP A 226 -5.74 -41.79 1.92
N TRP A 227 -4.74 -41.10 1.34
CA TRP A 227 -4.94 -39.76 0.81
C TRP A 227 -5.88 -39.75 -0.40
N GLU A 228 -6.90 -38.88 -0.33
CA GLU A 228 -7.83 -38.59 -1.40
C GLU A 228 -7.73 -37.13 -1.85
N CYS A 229 -7.87 -36.90 -3.15
CA CYS A 229 -7.87 -35.57 -3.71
C CYS A 229 -9.11 -34.78 -3.27
N PHE A 230 -8.93 -33.69 -2.53
CA PHE A 230 -10.03 -32.84 -2.07
C PHE A 230 -10.87 -32.22 -3.19
N SER A 231 -10.33 -32.13 -4.42
CA SER A 231 -11.04 -31.57 -5.57
C SER A 231 -11.87 -32.61 -6.33
N CYS A 232 -11.37 -33.84 -6.49
CA CYS A 232 -12.00 -34.84 -7.37
C CYS A 232 -12.21 -36.23 -6.75
N GLY A 233 -11.84 -36.42 -5.48
CA GLY A 233 -12.00 -37.68 -4.73
C GLY A 233 -11.07 -38.81 -5.18
N ARG A 234 -10.15 -38.59 -6.14
CA ARG A 234 -9.22 -39.63 -6.59
C ARG A 234 -8.18 -39.95 -5.52
N SER A 235 -7.86 -41.23 -5.36
CA SER A 235 -6.85 -41.69 -4.40
C SER A 235 -5.44 -41.22 -4.74
N LYS A 236 -4.51 -41.40 -3.79
CA LYS A 236 -3.06 -41.16 -3.92
C LYS A 236 -2.45 -41.68 -5.22
N ALA A 237 -2.97 -42.77 -5.80
CA ALA A 237 -2.50 -43.34 -7.06
C ALA A 237 -2.58 -42.35 -8.25
N TYR A 238 -3.48 -41.37 -8.18
CA TYR A 238 -3.66 -40.34 -9.20
C TYR A 238 -2.75 -39.12 -8.99
N PHE A 239 -1.85 -39.15 -8.00
CA PHE A 239 -0.91 -38.06 -7.76
C PHE A 239 0.48 -38.39 -8.32
N LYS A 240 1.06 -37.45 -9.05
CA LYS A 240 2.47 -37.51 -9.47
C LYS A 240 3.32 -36.54 -8.65
N LYS A 241 4.55 -36.95 -8.33
CA LYS A 241 5.54 -36.07 -7.68
C LYS A 241 5.89 -34.91 -8.61
N LYS A 242 5.86 -33.71 -8.06
CA LYS A 242 6.29 -32.45 -8.70
C LYS A 242 7.51 -31.95 -7.93
N VAL A 243 8.62 -31.77 -8.65
CA VAL A 243 9.79 -31.06 -8.13
C VAL A 243 9.42 -29.58 -8.08
N LEU A 244 9.34 -29.02 -6.88
CA LEU A 244 9.06 -27.61 -6.70
C LEU A 244 10.33 -26.81 -7.01
N LYS A 245 10.45 -26.25 -8.22
CA LYS A 245 11.47 -25.22 -8.49
C LYS A 245 11.09 -23.97 -7.69
N GLN A 246 11.75 -23.76 -6.55
CA GLN A 246 11.55 -22.58 -5.72
C GLN A 246 12.54 -21.51 -6.14
N THR A 247 12.08 -20.54 -6.95
CA THR A 247 12.77 -19.25 -7.04
C THR A 247 12.05 -18.31 -6.10
N THR A 248 12.63 -18.08 -4.92
CA THR A 248 12.17 -17.04 -4.00
C THR A 248 12.88 -15.73 -4.35
N TYR A 249 12.24 -14.58 -4.21
CA TYR A 249 12.90 -13.29 -4.39
C TYR A 249 12.93 -12.55 -3.05
N LYS A 250 14.14 -12.25 -2.54
CA LYS A 250 14.31 -11.32 -1.41
C LYS A 250 14.57 -9.92 -1.93
N ILE A 251 14.07 -8.94 -1.19
CA ILE A 251 14.48 -7.54 -1.34
C ILE A 251 15.81 -7.42 -0.60
N SER A 252 16.88 -7.12 -1.32
CA SER A 252 18.22 -7.07 -0.74
C SER A 252 18.64 -5.68 -0.29
N THR A 253 18.29 -4.66 -1.08
CA THR A 253 18.78 -3.30 -0.86
C THR A 253 17.87 -2.30 -1.57
N ILE A 254 17.39 -1.30 -0.82
CA ILE A 254 16.81 -0.09 -1.38
C ILE A 254 17.97 0.88 -1.59
N GLN A 255 18.43 1.07 -2.82
CA GLN A 255 19.35 2.16 -3.12
C GLN A 255 18.53 3.42 -3.32
N THR A 256 18.83 4.44 -2.51
CA THR A 256 18.16 5.74 -2.59
C THR A 256 19.19 6.75 -3.08
N GLU A 257 18.91 7.37 -4.22
CA GLU A 257 19.73 8.49 -4.73
C GLU A 257 19.25 9.77 -4.05
N LYS A 258 20.14 10.72 -3.75
CA LYS A 258 19.73 12.03 -3.25
C LYS A 258 18.93 12.75 -4.34
N ALA A 259 17.89 13.47 -3.95
CA ALA A 259 17.15 14.28 -4.91
C ALA A 259 18.02 15.47 -5.31
N HIS A 260 18.18 15.69 -6.62
CA HIS A 260 18.77 16.91 -7.16
C HIS A 260 17.69 17.98 -7.23
N TRP A 261 17.67 18.84 -6.23
CA TRP A 261 16.73 19.94 -6.17
C TRP A 261 17.29 21.19 -6.84
N LYS A 262 16.44 21.95 -7.53
CA LYS A 262 16.79 23.21 -8.18
C LYS A 262 15.85 24.31 -7.70
N CYS A 263 16.41 25.39 -7.18
CA CYS A 263 15.67 26.57 -6.75
C CYS A 263 15.01 27.25 -7.94
N LEU A 264 13.70 27.49 -7.84
CA LEU A 264 12.94 28.21 -8.85
C LEU A 264 13.25 29.72 -8.88
N GLU A 265 13.73 30.27 -7.75
CA GLU A 265 14.00 31.70 -7.63
C GLU A 265 15.43 32.05 -8.07
N CYS A 266 16.44 31.40 -7.47
CA CYS A 266 17.83 31.75 -7.69
C CYS A 266 18.63 30.72 -8.51
N GLY A 267 17.96 29.65 -8.97
CA GLY A 267 18.58 28.58 -9.77
C GLY A 267 19.57 27.69 -9.02
N ASN A 268 19.74 27.84 -7.70
CA ASN A 268 20.68 27.03 -6.92
C ASN A 268 20.32 25.55 -6.99
N GLU A 269 21.30 24.69 -7.25
CA GLU A 269 21.13 23.25 -7.30
C GLU A 269 21.77 22.61 -6.06
N GLU A 270 21.05 21.70 -5.40
CA GLU A 270 21.51 21.02 -4.19
C GLU A 270 21.10 19.55 -4.20
N GLU A 271 21.97 18.66 -3.72
CA GLU A 271 21.62 17.28 -3.40
C GLU A 271 21.14 17.19 -1.96
N ILE A 272 19.83 17.00 -1.77
CA ILE A 272 19.21 17.07 -0.43
C ILE A 272 18.15 16.00 -0.23
N GLU A 273 17.96 15.63 1.03
CA GLU A 273 16.69 15.07 1.52
C GLU A 273 15.87 16.27 2.00
N LEU A 274 14.75 16.60 1.33
CA LEU A 274 13.89 17.73 1.69
C LEU A 274 12.99 17.35 2.88
N PRO A 275 13.25 17.81 4.12
CA PRO A 275 12.25 17.74 5.19
C PRO A 275 11.18 18.81 4.98
N ALA A 276 10.01 18.63 5.62
CA ALA A 276 8.97 19.65 5.64
C ALA A 276 9.50 20.98 6.26
N GLY A 277 9.27 22.10 5.57
CA GLY A 277 9.69 23.45 6.01
C GLY A 277 11.10 23.84 5.58
N TRP A 278 11.68 23.14 4.60
CA TRP A 278 13.00 23.46 4.07
C TRP A 278 12.98 24.77 3.26
N LYS A 279 14.10 25.51 3.28
CA LYS A 279 14.28 26.75 2.52
C LYS A 279 15.58 26.69 1.74
N CYS A 280 15.60 27.32 0.56
CA CYS A 280 16.81 27.41 -0.24
C CYS A 280 17.96 28.02 0.59
N ARG A 281 19.10 27.32 0.69
CA ARG A 281 20.23 27.80 1.49
C ARG A 281 20.85 29.09 0.93
N LYS A 282 20.66 29.35 -0.37
CA LYS A 282 21.22 30.51 -1.05
C LYS A 282 20.35 31.77 -0.96
N CYS A 283 19.03 31.65 -1.17
CA CYS A 283 18.15 32.81 -1.25
C CYS A 283 17.03 32.83 -0.19
N GLY A 284 16.94 31.79 0.65
CA GLY A 284 15.90 31.70 1.66
C GLY A 284 14.49 31.48 1.12
N TYR A 285 14.33 31.25 -0.20
CA TYR A 285 13.03 31.00 -0.82
C TYR A 285 12.29 29.86 -0.08
N PRO A 286 11.13 30.16 0.53
CA PRO A 286 10.33 29.18 1.25
C PRO A 286 9.59 28.26 0.28
N GLU A 287 9.47 26.98 0.65
CA GLU A 287 8.80 25.94 -0.14
C GLU A 287 7.26 26.15 -0.18
N ASP A 288 6.72 26.89 0.78
CA ASP A 288 5.29 26.96 1.11
C ASP A 288 4.42 27.76 0.11
N LEU A 289 4.99 28.30 -0.97
CA LEU A 289 4.28 29.16 -1.93
C LEU A 289 4.19 28.51 -3.30
N LYS A 290 3.30 27.53 -3.42
CA LYS A 290 2.43 27.37 -4.59
C LYS A 290 1.21 26.51 -4.21
N LEU A 291 0.07 27.21 -4.21
CA LEU A 291 -1.31 26.72 -4.08
C LEU A 291 -1.57 25.46 -4.91
#